data_AF-A0A844CRN2-F1
#
_entry.id   AF-A0A844CRN2-F1
#
_cell.length_a   1.000
_cell.length_b   1.000
_cell.length_c   1.000
_cell.angle_alpha   90.00
_cell.angle_beta   90.00
_cell.angle_gamma   90.00
#
_symmetry.space_group_name_H-M   'P 1'
#
loop_
_entity.id
_entity.type
_entity.pdbx_description
1 polymer ?
#
loop_
_entity_poly.entity_id
_entity_poly.type
_entity_poly.pdbx_seq_one_letter_code
_entity_poly.pdbx_strand_id
1 'polypeptide(L)' 'MAEFKKGAAVKARSSKSGKVTEGKFVAEHPAAKGVFLEVDHGDGVTKKYRPSQVTAT' A
#
# COMPACT_ATOMS: atom_id res chain seq x y z
N MET A 1 7.33 12.17 8.85
CA MET A 1 6.25 11.35 8.25
C MET A 1 6.93 10.52 7.19
N ALA A 2 6.90 9.19 7.26
CA ALA A 2 7.59 8.36 6.27
C ALA A 2 6.93 8.62 4.91
N GLU A 3 7.59 9.43 4.07
CA GLU A 3 7.17 9.68 2.70
C GLU A 3 7.24 8.34 1.96
N PHE A 4 6.08 7.73 1.73
CA PHE A 4 5.98 6.59 0.84
C PHE A 4 6.48 7.04 -0.53
N LYS A 5 7.73 6.73 -0.86
CA LYS A 5 8.34 7.14 -2.11
C LYS A 5 7.80 6.24 -3.22
N LYS A 6 7.31 6.82 -4.32
CA LYS A 6 6.83 6.04 -5.48
C LYS A 6 7.93 5.08 -5.94
N GLY A 7 7.60 3.80 -6.00
CA GLY A 7 8.51 2.69 -6.31
C GLY A 7 9.23 2.08 -5.10
N ALA A 8 9.09 2.64 -3.89
CA ALA A 8 9.68 2.07 -2.69
C ALA A 8 9.03 0.73 -2.34
N ALA A 9 9.83 -0.19 -1.82
CA ALA A 9 9.33 -1.44 -1.26
C ALA A 9 8.50 -1.14 0.00
N VAL A 10 7.30 -1.68 0.05
CA VAL A 10 6.37 -1.56 1.16
C VAL A 10 5.74 -2.90 1.47
N LYS A 11 5.39 -3.10 2.74
CA LYS A 11 4.64 -4.26 3.21
C LYS A 11 3.20 -3.86 3.43
N ALA A 12 2.29 -4.45 2.65
CA ALA A 12 0.86 -4.22 2.78
C ALA A 12 0.21 -5.39 3.53
N ARG A 13 -0.53 -5.08 4.61
CA ARG A 13 -1.30 -6.04 5.40
C ARG A 13 -2.77 -6.04 5.00
N SER A 14 -3.26 -7.19 4.55
CA SER A 14 -4.69 -7.41 4.30
C SER A 14 -5.49 -7.32 5.60
N SER A 15 -6.53 -6.49 5.63
CA SER A 15 -7.47 -6.40 6.76
C SER A 15 -8.35 -7.64 6.88
N LYS A 16 -8.62 -8.33 5.77
CA LYS A 16 -9.52 -9.50 5.73
C LYS A 16 -8.83 -10.79 6.16
N SER A 17 -7.56 -10.96 5.80
CA SER A 17 -6.82 -12.22 6.01
C SER A 17 -5.63 -12.08 6.95
N GLY A 18 -5.27 -10.87 7.38
CA GLY A 18 -4.06 -10.60 8.17
C GLY A 18 -2.74 -10.85 7.42
N LYS A 19 -2.79 -11.39 6.20
CA LYS A 19 -1.61 -11.68 5.38
C LYS A 19 -0.88 -10.39 5.04
N VAL A 20 0.44 -10.42 5.28
CA VAL A 20 1.37 -9.37 4.86
C VAL A 20 1.93 -9.77 3.52
N THR A 21 1.87 -8.86 2.55
CA THR A 21 2.40 -9.07 1.22
C THR A 21 3.33 -7.91 0.90
N GLU A 22 4.51 -8.24 0.40
CA GLU A 22 5.45 -7.24 -0.09
C GLU A 22 4.99 -6.72 -1.45
N GLY A 23 5.26 -5.45 -1.70
CA GLY A 23 4.91 -4.78 -2.94
C GLY A 23 5.65 -3.47 -3.07
N LYS A 24 5.35 -2.72 -4.13
CA LYS A 24 5.92 -1.40 -4.36
C LYS A 24 4.84 -0.35 -4.20
N PHE A 25 5.13 0.70 -3.45
CA PHE A 25 4.23 1.82 -3.34
C PHE A 25 4.11 2.52 -4.69
N VAL A 26 2.90 2.73 -5.18
CA VAL A 26 2.62 3.37 -6.48
C VAL A 26 2.26 4.82 -6.29
N ALA A 27 1.20 5.09 -5.52
CA ALA A 27 0.67 6.43 -5.30
C ALA A 27 -0.31 6.48 -4.12
N GLU A 28 -0.54 7.68 -3.61
CA GLU A 28 -1.65 7.97 -2.70
C GLU A 28 -2.91 8.24 -3.53
N HIS A 29 -4.00 7.59 -3.17
CA HIS A 29 -5.29 7.74 -3.79
C HIS A 29 -6.29 8.30 -2.77
N PRO A 30 -6.64 9.59 -2.85
CA PRO A 30 -7.68 10.15 -2.02
C PRO A 30 -9.05 9.56 -2.40
N ALA A 31 -9.86 9.24 -1.40
CA ALA A 31 -11.22 8.75 -1.56
C ALA A 31 -12.12 9.36 -0.47
N ALA A 32 -13.44 9.23 -0.63
CA ALA A 32 -14.42 9.77 0.33
C ALA A 32 -14.25 9.25 1.77
N LYS A 33 -13.60 8.08 1.95
CA LYS A 33 -13.31 7.48 3.28
C LYS A 33 -11.86 7.69 3.76
N GLY A 34 -11.14 8.65 3.18
CA GLY A 34 -9.75 8.97 3.50
C GLY A 34 -8.77 8.62 2.38
N VAL A 35 -7.48 8.73 2.67
CA VAL A 35 -6.40 8.40 1.74
C VAL A 35 -6.15 6.90 1.74
N PHE A 36 -5.98 6.31 0.57
CA PHE A 36 -5.53 4.93 0.37
C PHE A 36 -4.17 4.93 -0.31
N LEU A 37 -3.30 4.01 0.06
CA LEU A 37 -2.01 3.79 -0.56
C LEU A 37 -2.15 2.67 -1.59
N GLU A 38 -1.84 2.97 -2.84
CA GLU A 38 -1.82 2.00 -3.92
C GLU A 38 -0.49 1.25 -3.91
N VAL A 39 -0.54 -0.07 -3.86
CA VAL A 39 0.62 -0.96 -3.78
C VAL A 39 0.55 -1.97 -4.91
N ASP A 40 1.63 -2.05 -5.69
CA ASP A 40 1.81 -3.05 -6.75
C ASP A 40 2.46 -4.31 -6.19
N HIS A 41 1.87 -5.49 -6.45
CA HIS A 41 2.34 -6.76 -5.93
C HIS A 41 3.26 -7.56 -6.87
N GLY A 42 3.68 -6.99 -8.01
CA GLY A 42 4.64 -7.64 -8.91
C GLY A 42 4.05 -8.33 -10.15
N ASP A 43 2.73 -8.31 -10.34
CA ASP A 43 2.04 -8.92 -11.49
C ASP A 43 1.17 -7.92 -12.28
N GLY A 44 1.45 -6.61 -12.13
CA GLY A 44 0.57 -5.54 -12.64
C GLY A 44 -0.76 -5.43 -11.86
N VAL A 45 -0.89 -6.17 -10.76
CA VAL A 45 -2.03 -6.09 -9.84
C VAL A 45 -1.71 -5.08 -8.75
N THR A 46 -2.25 -3.88 -8.91
CA THR A 46 -2.25 -2.85 -7.88
C THR A 46 -3.45 -3.00 -6.94
N LYS A 47 -3.23 -2.94 -5.64
CA LYS A 47 -4.30 -2.92 -4.63
C LYS A 47 -4.20 -1.67 -3.75
N LYS A 48 -5.36 -1.18 -3.35
CA LYS A 48 -5.49 0.00 -2.47
C LYS A 48 -5.59 -0.46 -1.02
N TYR A 49 -4.69 0.05 -0.19
CA TYR A 49 -4.60 -0.26 1.24
C TYR A 49 -4.77 1.02 2.06
N ARG A 50 -5.19 0.91 3.32
CA ARG A 50 -5.14 2.08 4.21
C ARG A 50 -3.69 2.38 4.63
N PRO A 51 -3.38 3.63 5.02
CA PRO A 51 -2.07 3.99 5.54
C PRO A 51 -1.66 3.13 6.74
N SER A 52 -2.61 2.79 7.61
CA SER A 52 -2.39 1.90 8.77
C SER A 52 -2.10 0.44 8.39
N GLN A 53 -2.35 0.05 7.14
CA GLN A 53 -2.09 -1.28 6.62
C GLN A 53 -0.78 -1.38 5.86
N VAL A 54 -0.12 -0.26 5.56
CA VAL A 54 1.12 -0.25 4.78
C VAL A 54 2.26 0.21 5.68
N THR A 55 3.31 -0.60 5.70
CA THR A 55 4.55 -0.28 6.39
C THR A 55 5.63 -0.08 5.35
N ALA A 56 6.24 1.10 5.32
CA ALA A 56 7.47 1.33 4.56
C ALA A 56 8.63 0.59 5.24
N THR A 57 9.45 -0.10 4.44
CA THR A 57 10.65 -0.81 4.89
C THR A 57 11.90 -0.06 4.50
#